data_AF-A0A970C8V9-F1
#
_entry.id   AF-A0A970C8V9-F1
#
_cell.length_a   1.000
_cell.length_b   1.000
_cell.length_c   1.000
_cell.angle_alpha   90.00
_cell.angle_beta   90.00
_cell.angle_gamma   90.00
#
_symmetry.space_group_name_H-M   'P 1'
#
loop_
_entity.id
_entity.type
_entity.pdbx_description
1 polymer ?
#
loop_
_entity_poly.entity_id
_entity_poly.type
_entity_poly.pdbx_seq_one_letter_code
_entity_poly.pdbx_strand_id
1 'polypeptide(L)'
;MLTSSFSAVWLSVAGAGAFIVVDLLHIGVAWMADRRHRLTPSLQRKLFLMTNLLWIIALILLGHMYLLLNIAPAINPGWDNLWQRMGIDRVAAFRWGTALLLVHRPVNLAIAQLLLPYRQEEEDTAAKAKDRNAGRMIGTLERLIILILIALEQYAAIGLVLTAKSIARYDKITKEPAFSEYYLLGTLLSTLAAMIVSRII
;
A
#
# COMPACT_ATOMS: atom_id res chain seq x y z
N MET A 1 22.19 -29.01 -16.73
CA MET A 1 20.96 -28.20 -16.78
C MET A 1 20.18 -28.13 -15.44
N LEU A 2 20.45 -28.98 -14.44
CA LEU A 2 19.76 -28.95 -13.12
C LEU A 2 20.40 -28.02 -12.07
N THR A 3 21.58 -27.46 -12.33
CA THR A 3 22.33 -26.64 -11.34
C THR A 3 21.98 -25.14 -11.39
N SER A 4 21.42 -24.64 -12.49
CA SER A 4 21.05 -23.23 -12.66
C SER A 4 19.71 -22.87 -12.05
N SER A 5 18.78 -23.83 -11.94
CA SER A 5 17.49 -23.62 -11.28
C SER A 5 17.61 -23.61 -9.76
N PHE A 6 18.45 -24.47 -9.19
CA PHE A 6 18.66 -24.55 -7.74
C PHE A 6 19.29 -23.27 -7.17
N SER A 7 20.30 -22.71 -7.84
CA SER A 7 20.94 -21.45 -7.43
C SER A 7 19.99 -20.24 -7.52
N ALA A 8 19.08 -20.23 -8.50
CA ALA A 8 18.07 -19.18 -8.67
C ALA A 8 17.02 -19.15 -7.55
N VAL A 9 16.61 -20.33 -7.05
CA VAL A 9 15.69 -20.44 -5.90
C VAL A 9 16.35 -19.87 -4.65
N TRP A 10 17.60 -20.25 -4.39
CA TRP A 10 18.32 -19.74 -3.22
C TRP A 10 18.63 -18.26 -3.34
N LEU A 11 18.87 -17.73 -4.53
CA LEU A 11 19.08 -16.30 -4.75
C LEU A 11 17.78 -15.49 -4.52
N SER A 12 16.63 -16.01 -4.95
CA SER A 12 15.33 -15.37 -4.72
C SER A 12 14.89 -15.47 -3.25
N VAL A 13 15.10 -16.62 -2.60
CA VAL A 13 14.82 -16.83 -1.17
C VAL A 13 15.77 -16.02 -0.30
N ALA A 14 17.07 -15.96 -0.63
CA ALA A 14 18.04 -15.13 0.07
C ALA A 14 17.75 -13.64 -0.15
N GLY A 15 17.34 -13.23 -1.35
CA GLY A 15 16.86 -11.88 -1.63
C GLY A 15 15.64 -11.54 -0.77
N ALA A 16 14.56 -12.34 -0.84
CA ALA A 16 13.36 -12.16 -0.05
C ALA A 16 13.62 -12.17 1.46
N GLY A 17 14.52 -13.04 1.94
CA GLY A 17 14.95 -13.09 3.32
C GLY A 17 15.73 -11.85 3.75
N ALA A 18 16.69 -11.39 2.94
CA ALA A 18 17.44 -10.16 3.17
C ALA A 18 16.49 -8.94 3.19
N PHE A 19 15.49 -8.92 2.30
CA PHE A 19 14.45 -7.90 2.30
C PHE A 19 13.67 -7.89 3.62
N ILE A 20 13.09 -9.03 4.02
CA ILE A 20 12.31 -9.12 5.27
C ILE A 20 13.16 -8.68 6.47
N VAL A 21 14.45 -9.05 6.51
CA VAL A 21 15.38 -8.64 7.57
C VAL A 21 15.63 -7.13 7.58
N VAL A 22 15.85 -6.51 6.41
CA VAL A 22 16.05 -5.05 6.30
C VAL A 22 14.79 -4.30 6.72
N ASP A 23 13.61 -4.82 6.38
CA ASP A 23 12.33 -4.21 6.75
C ASP A 23 12.06 -4.33 8.25
N LEU A 24 12.31 -5.51 8.84
CA LEU A 24 12.22 -5.72 10.29
C LEU A 24 13.24 -4.87 11.06
N LEU A 25 14.45 -4.68 10.54
CA LEU A 25 15.44 -3.79 11.12
C LEU A 25 14.99 -2.33 11.07
N HIS A 26 14.45 -1.86 9.94
CA HIS A 26 13.92 -0.50 9.83
C HIS A 26 12.74 -0.26 10.78
N ILE A 27 11.80 -1.21 10.84
CA ILE A 27 10.67 -1.15 11.76
C ILE A 27 11.16 -1.16 13.21
N GLY A 28 12.15 -2.00 13.54
CA GLY A 28 12.76 -2.09 14.86
C GLY A 28 13.51 -0.81 15.27
N VAL A 29 14.27 -0.20 14.36
CA VAL A 29 14.98 1.07 14.58
C VAL A 29 13.98 2.22 14.72
N ALA A 30 12.96 2.29 13.87
CA ALA A 30 11.91 3.29 13.96
C ALA A 30 11.14 3.16 15.30
N TRP A 31 10.79 1.93 15.70
CA TRP A 31 10.13 1.66 16.98
C TRP A 31 11.01 1.98 18.20
N MET A 32 12.30 1.61 18.17
CA MET A 32 13.24 1.95 19.25
C MET A 32 13.51 3.45 19.36
N ALA A 33 13.59 4.16 18.23
CA ALA A 33 13.83 5.59 18.20
C ALA A 33 12.60 6.41 18.63
N ASP A 34 11.39 5.91 18.32
CA ASP A 34 10.12 6.46 18.81
C ASP A 34 9.97 6.25 20.33
N ARG A 35 10.31 5.06 20.83
CA ARG A 35 10.32 4.73 22.27
C ARG A 35 11.30 5.57 23.09
N ARG A 36 12.30 6.19 22.46
CA ARG A 36 13.25 7.10 23.09
C ARG A 36 12.92 8.59 22.88
N HIS A 37 11.79 8.95 22.25
CA HIS A 37 11.39 10.32 21.94
C HIS A 37 12.48 11.17 21.22
N ARG A 38 13.38 10.54 20.45
CA ARG A 38 14.54 11.24 19.85
C ARG A 38 14.30 11.76 18.44
N LEU A 39 13.23 11.35 17.77
CA LEU A 39 12.97 11.75 16.39
C LEU A 39 11.82 12.75 16.33
N THR A 40 12.07 13.88 15.67
CA THR A 40 11.01 14.80 15.29
C THR A 40 10.11 14.14 14.24
N PRO A 41 8.80 14.44 14.22
CA PRO A 41 7.87 13.85 13.25
C PRO A 41 8.31 14.06 11.79
N SER A 42 9.03 15.15 11.47
CA SER A 42 9.58 15.43 10.13
C SER A 42 10.73 14.50 9.73
N LEU A 43 11.55 14.07 10.68
CA LEU A 43 12.69 13.19 10.41
C LEU A 43 12.23 11.74 10.24
N GLN A 44 11.28 11.26 11.06
CA GLN A 44 10.59 9.97 10.84
C GLN A 44 9.93 9.92 9.45
N ARG A 45 9.32 11.03 9.01
CA ARG A 45 8.72 11.17 7.68
C ARG A 45 9.74 11.02 6.54
N LYS A 46 10.88 11.72 6.61
CA LYS A 46 11.93 11.64 5.59
C LYS A 46 12.57 10.25 5.52
N LEU A 47 12.86 9.64 6.68
CA LEU A 47 13.41 8.29 6.77
C LEU A 47 12.49 7.27 6.10
N PHE A 48 11.20 7.30 6.40
CA PHE A 48 10.24 6.37 5.79
C PHE A 48 10.12 6.53 4.27
N LEU A 49 10.10 7.76 3.75
CA LEU A 49 10.05 8.03 2.31
C LEU A 49 11.32 7.55 1.60
N MET A 50 12.49 7.82 2.16
CA MET A 50 13.75 7.32 1.63
C MET A 50 13.76 5.80 1.59
N THR A 51 13.32 5.15 2.65
CA THR A 51 13.25 3.69 2.72
C THR A 51 12.33 3.14 1.63
N ASN A 52 11.09 3.62 1.50
CA ASN A 52 10.17 3.16 0.44
C ASN A 52 10.69 3.41 -0.98
N LEU A 53 11.36 4.53 -1.22
CA LEU A 53 11.94 4.82 -2.52
C LEU A 53 13.10 3.84 -2.83
N LEU A 54 13.95 3.57 -1.85
CA LEU A 54 15.01 2.56 -1.95
C LEU A 54 14.44 1.17 -2.23
N TRP A 55 13.30 0.81 -1.62
CA TRP A 55 12.61 -0.46 -1.87
C TRP A 55 12.12 -0.61 -3.31
N ILE A 56 11.49 0.45 -3.86
CA ILE A 56 11.04 0.46 -5.25
C ILE A 56 12.24 0.30 -6.20
N ILE A 57 13.34 1.02 -5.93
CA ILE A 57 14.57 0.92 -6.71
C ILE A 57 15.17 -0.49 -6.63
N ALA A 58 15.22 -1.09 -5.45
CA ALA A 58 15.74 -2.44 -5.26
C ALA A 58 14.92 -3.51 -6.00
N LEU A 59 13.58 -3.39 -6.02
CA LEU A 59 12.70 -4.28 -6.77
C LEU A 59 12.93 -4.18 -8.28
N ILE A 60 13.11 -2.95 -8.78
CA ILE A 60 13.40 -2.70 -10.21
C ILE A 60 14.78 -3.29 -10.57
N LEU A 61 15.80 -3.04 -9.75
CA LEU A 61 17.16 -3.57 -9.97
C LEU A 61 17.19 -5.10 -9.94
N LEU A 62 16.47 -5.72 -9.02
CA LEU A 62 16.37 -7.16 -8.91
C LEU A 62 15.65 -7.75 -10.12
N GLY A 63 14.52 -7.17 -10.54
CA GLY A 63 13.84 -7.56 -11.77
C GLY A 63 14.74 -7.44 -13.02
N HIS A 64 15.50 -6.36 -13.12
CA HIS A 64 16.46 -6.15 -14.20
C HIS A 64 17.62 -7.15 -14.16
N MET A 65 18.12 -7.49 -12.97
CA MET A 65 19.18 -8.48 -12.77
C MET A 65 18.72 -9.90 -13.19
N TYR A 66 17.48 -10.29 -12.88
CA TYR A 66 16.92 -11.55 -13.37
C TYR A 66 16.83 -11.59 -14.91
N LEU A 67 16.51 -10.46 -15.54
CA LEU A 67 16.46 -10.31 -16.99
C LEU A 67 17.84 -10.42 -17.65
N LEU A 68 18.86 -9.76 -17.07
CA LEU A 68 20.25 -9.80 -17.56
C LEU A 68 20.89 -11.19 -17.42
N LEU A 69 20.58 -11.91 -16.36
CA LEU A 69 21.13 -13.24 -16.11
C LEU A 69 20.38 -14.36 -16.85
N ASN A 70 19.27 -14.04 -17.54
CA ASN A 70 18.36 -15.01 -18.18
C ASN A 70 17.95 -16.17 -17.24
N ILE A 71 17.89 -15.87 -15.95
CA ILE A 71 17.51 -16.83 -14.92
C ILE A 71 15.99 -16.77 -14.82
N ALA A 72 15.30 -17.79 -15.34
CA ALA A 72 13.90 -17.97 -15.03
C ALA A 72 13.77 -18.16 -13.50
N PRO A 73 12.84 -17.48 -12.82
CA PRO A 73 12.59 -17.74 -11.42
C PRO A 73 12.18 -19.20 -11.28
N ALA A 74 13.10 -20.02 -10.75
CA ALA A 74 12.88 -21.44 -10.59
C ALA A 74 11.90 -21.63 -9.42
N ILE A 75 10.64 -21.85 -9.76
CA ILE A 75 9.60 -22.14 -8.78
C ILE A 75 9.64 -23.65 -8.55
N ASN A 76 9.62 -24.05 -7.27
CA ASN A 76 9.56 -25.45 -6.91
C ASN A 76 8.30 -26.08 -7.56
N PRO A 77 8.41 -27.18 -8.34
CA PRO A 77 7.28 -27.75 -9.09
C PRO A 77 6.06 -28.12 -8.21
N GLY A 78 6.24 -28.27 -6.90
CA GLY A 78 5.13 -28.42 -5.95
C GLY A 78 4.19 -27.22 -5.86
N TRP A 79 4.70 -25.99 -6.03
CA TRP A 79 3.87 -24.78 -6.03
C TRP A 79 3.04 -24.67 -7.32
N ASP A 80 3.61 -25.02 -8.47
CA ASP A 80 2.88 -24.99 -9.74
C ASP A 80 1.72 -26.00 -9.74
N ASN A 81 1.92 -27.17 -9.12
CA ASN A 81 0.85 -28.16 -8.91
C ASN A 81 -0.26 -27.65 -7.97
N LEU A 82 0.06 -26.80 -7.00
CA LEU A 82 -0.93 -26.23 -6.08
C LEU A 82 -1.80 -25.18 -6.79
N TRP A 83 -1.18 -24.26 -7.54
CA TRP A 83 -1.89 -23.20 -8.26
C TRP A 83 -2.80 -23.76 -9.37
N GLN A 84 -2.33 -24.78 -10.10
CA GLN A 84 -3.15 -25.47 -11.10
C GLN A 84 -4.36 -26.18 -10.47
N ARG A 85 -4.21 -26.80 -9.29
CA ARG A 85 -5.33 -27.44 -8.58
C ARG A 85 -6.36 -26.44 -8.08
N MET A 86 -5.93 -25.23 -7.71
CA MET A 86 -6.83 -24.16 -7.28
C MET A 86 -7.47 -23.43 -8.46
N GLY A 87 -7.03 -23.67 -9.71
CA GLY A 87 -7.54 -22.97 -10.90
C GLY A 87 -7.20 -21.47 -10.92
N ILE A 88 -6.23 -21.02 -10.12
CA ILE A 88 -5.86 -19.61 -10.02
C ILE A 88 -4.63 -19.36 -10.88
N ASP A 89 -4.71 -18.39 -11.79
CA ASP A 89 -3.55 -17.94 -12.54
C ASP A 89 -2.53 -17.30 -11.59
N ARG A 90 -1.30 -17.82 -11.62
CA ARG A 90 -0.18 -17.38 -10.78
C ARG A 90 0.11 -15.90 -10.98
N VAL A 91 0.09 -15.45 -12.24
CA VAL A 91 0.40 -14.05 -12.56
C VAL A 91 -0.68 -13.14 -11.99
N ALA A 92 -1.96 -13.49 -12.17
CA ALA A 92 -3.07 -12.79 -11.54
C ALA A 92 -2.94 -12.75 -10.00
N ALA A 93 -2.61 -13.86 -9.34
CA ALA A 93 -2.46 -13.90 -7.88
C ALA A 93 -1.35 -12.95 -7.37
N PHE A 94 -0.20 -12.92 -8.05
CA PHE A 94 0.88 -11.98 -7.70
C PHE A 94 0.47 -10.52 -7.93
N ARG A 95 -0.22 -10.20 -9.03
CA ARG A 95 -0.72 -8.85 -9.33
C ARG A 95 -1.74 -8.36 -8.29
N TRP A 96 -2.66 -9.23 -7.88
CA TRP A 96 -3.58 -8.93 -6.79
C TRP A 96 -2.85 -8.74 -5.46
N GLY A 97 -1.88 -9.58 -5.16
CA GLY A 97 -1.05 -9.46 -3.95
C GLY A 97 -0.31 -8.12 -3.89
N THR A 98 0.33 -7.70 -4.98
CA THR A 98 1.04 -6.42 -5.05
C THR A 98 0.07 -5.23 -4.97
N ALA A 99 -1.08 -5.28 -5.64
CA ALA A 99 -2.10 -4.24 -5.58
C ALA A 99 -2.65 -4.04 -4.15
N LEU A 100 -2.94 -5.13 -3.43
CA LEU A 100 -3.42 -5.09 -2.05
C LEU A 100 -2.39 -4.48 -1.09
N LEU A 101 -1.11 -4.83 -1.24
CA LEU A 101 -0.03 -4.27 -0.44
C LEU A 101 0.13 -2.76 -0.66
N LEU A 102 0.04 -2.30 -1.91
CA LEU A 102 0.16 -0.89 -2.27
C LEU A 102 -1.01 -0.05 -1.72
N VAL A 103 -2.24 -0.56 -1.80
CA VAL A 103 -3.43 0.19 -1.35
C VAL A 103 -3.49 0.37 0.18
N HIS A 104 -2.80 -0.48 0.93
CA HIS A 104 -2.89 -0.50 2.39
C HIS A 104 -2.05 0.59 3.08
N ARG A 105 -0.78 0.33 3.41
CA ARG A 105 0.04 1.30 4.17
C ARG A 105 0.63 2.44 3.32
N PRO A 106 1.22 2.19 2.14
CA PRO A 106 1.96 3.26 1.45
C PRO A 106 1.01 4.32 0.91
N VAL A 107 -0.14 3.94 0.33
CA VAL A 107 -1.15 4.91 -0.12
C VAL A 107 -1.77 5.70 1.04
N ASN A 108 -2.09 5.05 2.16
CA ASN A 108 -2.60 5.76 3.36
C ASN A 108 -1.63 6.84 3.85
N LEU A 109 -0.34 6.52 3.89
CA LEU A 109 0.69 7.46 4.34
C LEU A 109 0.93 8.57 3.31
N ALA A 110 0.94 8.25 2.02
CA ALA A 110 1.07 9.23 0.96
C ALA A 110 -0.07 10.27 0.99
N ILE A 111 -1.32 9.81 1.09
CA ILE A 111 -2.49 10.70 1.19
C ILE A 111 -2.43 11.52 2.48
N ALA A 112 -2.13 10.88 3.61
CA ALA A 112 -2.02 11.59 4.88
C ALA A 112 -0.96 12.70 4.85
N GLN A 113 0.15 12.49 4.13
CA GLN A 113 1.20 13.48 3.97
C GLN A 113 0.82 14.62 3.03
N LEU A 114 0.23 14.31 1.87
CA LEU A 114 -0.22 15.31 0.89
C LEU A 114 -1.27 16.25 1.48
N LEU A 115 -2.11 15.74 2.39
CA LEU A 115 -3.16 16.52 3.04
C LEU A 115 -2.75 17.19 4.35
N LEU A 116 -1.48 17.05 4.79
CA LEU A 116 -1.00 17.70 6.02
C LEU A 116 -1.25 19.22 6.05
N PRO A 117 -1.01 19.99 4.96
CA PRO A 117 -1.22 21.43 4.96
C PRO A 117 -2.69 21.83 5.10
N TYR A 118 -3.60 20.94 4.69
CA TYR A 118 -5.05 21.16 4.70
C TYR A 118 -5.71 20.60 5.97
N ARG A 119 -4.92 19.95 6.83
CA ARG A 119 -5.43 19.36 8.06
C ARG A 119 -5.59 20.46 9.11
N GLN A 120 -6.78 20.56 9.68
CA GLN A 120 -7.03 21.47 10.80
C GLN A 120 -6.21 21.07 12.03
N GLU A 121 -5.60 22.07 12.68
CA GLU A 121 -4.96 21.93 13.98
C GLU A 121 -6.06 21.76 15.04
N GLU A 122 -6.39 20.50 15.31
CA GLU A 122 -7.32 20.12 16.36
C GLU A 122 -6.56 19.60 17.58
N GLU A 123 -7.01 19.97 18.80
CA GLU A 123 -6.49 19.38 20.04
C GLU A 123 -6.60 17.85 20.02
N ASP A 124 -5.47 17.16 20.27
CA ASP A 124 -5.36 15.71 20.29
C ASP A 124 -6.03 15.13 21.54
N THR A 125 -7.37 15.05 21.54
CA THR A 125 -8.15 14.33 22.54
C THR A 125 -8.27 12.84 22.18
N ALA A 126 -8.46 11.97 23.18
CA ALA A 126 -8.59 10.52 22.97
C ALA A 126 -9.76 10.14 22.03
N ALA A 127 -10.87 10.89 22.08
CA ALA A 127 -12.01 10.69 21.18
C ALA A 127 -11.66 11.00 19.72
N LYS A 128 -10.90 12.08 19.47
CA LYS A 128 -10.44 12.47 18.13
C LYS A 128 -9.37 11.53 17.57
N ALA A 129 -8.50 10.99 18.42
CA ALA A 129 -7.57 9.93 18.03
C ALA A 129 -8.30 8.67 17.52
N LYS A 130 -9.43 8.31 18.15
CA LYS A 130 -10.29 7.19 17.72
C LYS A 130 -10.97 7.48 16.38
N ASP A 131 -11.51 8.69 16.17
CA ASP A 131 -12.09 9.08 14.86
C ASP A 131 -11.04 9.07 13.74
N ARG A 132 -9.81 9.55 13.99
CA ARG A 132 -8.70 9.44 13.01
C ARG A 132 -8.36 7.99 12.67
N ASN A 133 -8.39 7.08 13.63
CA ASN A 133 -8.19 5.65 13.37
C ASN A 133 -9.32 5.07 12.51
N ALA A 134 -10.57 5.41 12.81
CA ALA A 134 -11.71 4.99 12.01
C ALA A 134 -11.62 5.52 10.57
N GLY A 135 -11.27 6.81 10.38
CA GLY A 135 -11.07 7.41 9.06
C GLY A 135 -10.01 6.71 8.21
N ARG A 136 -8.87 6.30 8.81
CA ARG A 136 -7.84 5.52 8.12
C ARG A 136 -8.33 4.14 7.68
N MET A 137 -9.12 3.47 8.52
CA MET A 137 -9.68 2.17 8.20
C MET A 137 -10.74 2.28 7.09
N ILE A 138 -11.63 3.28 7.18
CA ILE A 138 -12.64 3.58 6.15
C ILE A 138 -11.97 3.81 4.80
N GLY A 139 -10.93 4.66 4.74
CA GLY A 139 -10.22 4.92 3.48
C GLY A 139 -9.57 3.67 2.88
N THR A 140 -9.10 2.74 3.73
CA THR A 140 -8.54 1.46 3.27
C THR A 140 -9.62 0.57 2.68
N LEU A 141 -10.75 0.42 3.38
CA LEU A 141 -11.90 -0.35 2.91
C LEU A 141 -12.47 0.20 1.61
N GLU A 142 -12.60 1.52 1.49
CA GLU A 142 -13.07 2.17 0.28
C GLU A 142 -12.19 1.83 -0.93
N ARG A 143 -10.86 1.92 -0.81
CA ARG A 143 -9.97 1.57 -1.92
C ARG A 143 -10.01 0.09 -2.27
N LEU A 144 -10.20 -0.80 -1.30
CA LEU A 144 -10.40 -2.22 -1.55
C LEU A 144 -11.69 -2.47 -2.34
N ILE A 145 -12.79 -1.82 -1.93
CA ILE A 145 -14.06 -1.90 -2.65
C ILE A 145 -13.89 -1.36 -4.07
N ILE A 146 -13.26 -0.20 -4.25
CA ILE A 146 -12.99 0.39 -5.57
C ILE A 146 -12.17 -0.55 -6.44
N LEU A 147 -11.10 -1.16 -5.90
CA LEU A 147 -10.28 -2.15 -6.61
C LEU A 147 -11.12 -3.33 -7.12
N ILE A 148 -11.95 -3.89 -6.25
CA ILE A 148 -12.84 -5.01 -6.61
C ILE A 148 -13.83 -4.57 -7.68
N LEU A 149 -14.45 -3.39 -7.56
CA LEU A 149 -15.40 -2.87 -8.54
C LEU A 149 -14.75 -2.61 -9.90
N ILE A 150 -13.52 -2.07 -9.93
CA ILE A 150 -12.76 -1.90 -11.18
C ILE A 150 -12.49 -3.26 -11.83
N ALA A 151 -12.09 -4.27 -11.05
CA ALA A 151 -11.83 -5.61 -11.57
C ALA A 151 -13.09 -6.32 -12.09
N LEU A 152 -14.27 -5.95 -11.58
CA LEU A 152 -15.57 -6.41 -12.07
C LEU A 152 -16.13 -5.50 -13.18
N GLU A 153 -15.38 -4.50 -13.63
CA GLU A 153 -15.77 -3.49 -14.63
C GLU A 153 -17.02 -2.66 -14.23
N GLN A 154 -17.34 -2.63 -12.94
CA GLN A 154 -18.49 -1.93 -12.38
C GLN A 154 -18.16 -0.48 -11.98
N TYR A 155 -17.78 0.35 -12.96
CA TYR A 155 -17.38 1.74 -12.72
C TYR A 155 -18.50 2.60 -12.13
N ALA A 156 -19.76 2.35 -12.49
CA ALA A 156 -20.92 3.07 -11.95
C ALA A 156 -21.08 2.85 -10.43
N ALA A 157 -20.80 1.63 -9.94
CA ALA A 157 -20.89 1.31 -8.52
C ALA A 157 -19.84 2.05 -7.67
N ILE A 158 -18.71 2.46 -8.26
CA ILE A 158 -17.73 3.31 -7.59
C ILE A 158 -18.37 4.63 -7.19
N GLY A 159 -19.18 5.23 -8.09
CA GLY A 159 -19.95 6.43 -7.79
C GLY A 159 -20.85 6.25 -6.57
N LEU A 160 -21.56 5.13 -6.46
CA LEU A 160 -22.42 4.82 -5.30
C LEU A 160 -21.63 4.75 -3.99
N VAL A 161 -20.43 4.15 -4.00
CA VAL A 161 -19.56 4.08 -2.81
C VAL A 161 -19.13 5.48 -2.37
N LEU A 162 -18.71 6.33 -3.31
CA LEU A 162 -18.30 7.71 -3.02
C LEU A 162 -19.47 8.57 -2.55
N THR A 163 -20.65 8.39 -3.13
CA THR A 163 -21.88 9.07 -2.71
C THR A 163 -22.28 8.64 -1.30
N ALA A 164 -22.30 7.33 -1.00
CA ALA A 164 -22.63 6.81 0.32
C ALA A 164 -21.69 7.37 1.40
N LYS A 165 -20.38 7.43 1.12
CA LYS A 165 -19.38 8.06 2.00
C LYS A 165 -19.70 9.53 2.28
N SER A 166 -20.11 10.26 1.23
CA SER A 166 -20.38 11.70 1.30
C SER A 166 -21.68 12.00 2.03
N ILE A 167 -22.71 11.17 1.86
CA ILE A 167 -23.97 11.24 2.62
C ILE A 167 -23.70 11.01 4.11
N ALA A 168 -22.91 9.99 4.46
CA ALA A 168 -22.59 9.68 5.86
C ALA A 168 -21.84 10.82 6.60
N ARG A 169 -21.17 11.73 5.88
CA ARG A 169 -20.48 12.90 6.45
C ARG A 169 -21.08 14.25 6.02
N TYR A 170 -22.28 14.25 5.45
CA TYR A 170 -22.90 15.44 4.85
C TYR A 170 -23.00 16.62 5.83
N ASP A 171 -23.47 16.38 7.05
CA ASP A 171 -23.60 17.41 8.08
C ASP A 171 -22.27 18.14 8.35
N LYS A 172 -21.16 17.41 8.42
CA LYS A 172 -19.85 17.99 8.70
C LYS A 172 -19.28 18.71 7.46
N ILE A 173 -19.50 18.15 6.27
CA ILE A 173 -19.11 18.75 4.99
C ILE A 173 -19.81 20.10 4.78
N THR A 174 -21.09 20.23 5.15
CA THR A 174 -21.84 21.48 4.97
C THR A 174 -21.52 22.54 6.03
N LYS A 175 -21.24 22.13 7.27
CA LYS A 175 -21.05 23.06 8.41
C LYS A 175 -19.61 23.54 8.56
N GLU A 176 -18.62 22.78 8.05
CA GLU A 176 -17.20 23.06 8.26
C GLU A 176 -16.44 23.15 6.91
N PRO A 177 -16.24 24.36 6.34
CA PRO A 177 -15.62 24.53 5.02
C PRO A 177 -14.25 23.88 4.88
N ALA A 178 -13.38 24.05 5.87
CA ALA A 178 -12.04 23.46 5.85
C ALA A 178 -12.06 21.91 5.98
N PHE A 179 -13.04 21.34 6.70
CA PHE A 179 -13.26 19.89 6.69
C PHE A 179 -13.73 19.41 5.31
N SER A 180 -14.62 20.16 4.67
CA SER A 180 -15.12 19.87 3.31
C SER A 180 -13.98 19.79 2.29
N GLU A 181 -13.08 20.78 2.27
CA GLU A 181 -11.91 20.80 1.38
C GLU A 181 -10.98 19.60 1.65
N TYR A 182 -10.64 19.36 2.92
CA TYR A 182 -9.83 18.22 3.32
C TYR A 182 -10.46 16.88 2.90
N TYR A 183 -11.76 16.73 3.11
CA TYR A 183 -12.52 15.53 2.77
C TYR A 183 -12.58 15.28 1.25
N LEU A 184 -12.84 16.35 0.47
CA LEU A 184 -12.95 16.28 -0.97
C LEU A 184 -11.59 15.91 -1.60
N LEU A 185 -10.52 16.62 -1.22
CA LEU A 185 -9.17 16.31 -1.68
C LEU A 185 -8.76 14.89 -1.30
N GLY A 186 -9.05 14.45 -0.07
CA GLY A 186 -8.69 13.11 0.37
C GLY A 186 -9.46 12.00 -0.34
N THR A 187 -10.73 12.22 -0.65
CA THR A 187 -11.53 11.25 -1.41
C THR A 187 -11.03 11.15 -2.85
N LEU A 188 -10.83 12.28 -3.55
CA LEU A 188 -10.32 12.30 -4.92
C LEU A 188 -8.93 11.67 -5.05
N LEU A 189 -8.00 12.01 -4.16
CA LEU A 189 -6.65 11.41 -4.14
C LEU A 189 -6.70 9.90 -3.87
N SER A 190 -7.58 9.46 -2.97
CA SER A 190 -7.76 8.04 -2.63
C SER A 190 -8.31 7.24 -3.82
N THR A 191 -9.34 7.77 -4.49
CA THR A 191 -9.91 7.16 -5.70
C THR A 191 -8.89 7.12 -6.82
N LEU A 192 -8.17 8.21 -7.08
CA LEU A 192 -7.11 8.26 -8.08
C LEU A 192 -6.01 7.24 -7.81
N ALA A 193 -5.56 7.12 -6.55
CA ALA A 193 -4.56 6.12 -6.16
C ALA A 193 -5.06 4.69 -6.41
N ALA A 194 -6.32 4.38 -6.06
CA ALA A 194 -6.91 3.07 -6.34
C ALA A 194 -6.98 2.78 -7.85
N MET A 195 -7.34 3.78 -8.67
CA MET A 195 -7.34 3.64 -10.13
C MET A 195 -5.94 3.36 -10.69
N ILE A 196 -4.92 4.07 -10.22
CA ILE A 196 -3.53 3.85 -10.66
C ILE A 196 -3.07 2.44 -10.26
N VAL A 197 -3.34 2.02 -9.03
CA VAL A 197 -2.96 0.68 -8.54
C VAL A 197 -3.72 -0.43 -9.28
N SER A 198 -4.97 -0.19 -9.67
CA SER A 198 -5.77 -1.17 -10.41
C SER A 198 -5.15 -1.57 -11.76
N ARG A 199 -4.32 -0.70 -12.37
CA ARG A 199 -3.61 -1.02 -13.63
C ARG A 199 -2.60 -2.16 -13.52
N ILE A 200 -2.25 -2.55 -12.30
CA ILE A 200 -1.31 -3.66 -12.03
C ILE A 200 -2.01 -5.02 -12.14
N ILE A 201 -3.33 -5.05 -11.91
CA ILE A 201 -4.18 -6.24 -11.98
C ILE A 201 -4.52 -6.53 -13.44
#